data_AF-A0A1I0CDK5-F1
#
_entry.id   AF-A0A1I0CDK5-F1
#
_cell.length_a   1.000
_cell.length_b   1.000
_cell.length_c   1.000
_cell.angle_alpha   90.00
_cell.angle_beta   90.00
_cell.angle_gamma   90.00
#
_symmetry.space_group_name_H-M   'P 1'
#
loop_
_entity.id
_entity.type
_entity.pdbx_description
1 polymer ?
#
loop_
_entity_poly.entity_id
_entity_poly.type
_entity_poly.pdbx_seq_one_letter_code
_entity_poly.pdbx_strand_id
1 'polypeptide(L)'
;MTIFERPDEQVFASNARPGEVETFPNIERGWGVVFEQTEGKPPMEWFNAIFKRQDEAIRYLMQRGLPEWSATEEYPKGAFVQFKHLVYKAIIDNTNKEPIQNKDIWSEWGLEPNEVLLTKNNLKEIQESGEEAQKEARANIGAISKEEIPKVDITGFVPITRKINGLALDEDIGLTPQIIAAAPAAHTHHMRDIDGLTKQLEGIENLLKYEALLEPEGYITFPNGFTLQWGINYDQPNVNEVTFHKPFNRECFVVMLTIASPQSSKSDANIRAYNYTVGKFNIFSAANEKPVSWLAVGF
;
A
#
# COMPACT_ATOMS: atom_id res chain seq x y z
N MET A 1 13.60 43.04 14.08
CA MET A 1 13.76 42.51 15.44
C MET A 1 15.21 42.05 15.55
N THR A 2 16.00 42.69 16.40
CA THR A 2 17.41 42.31 16.59
C THR A 2 17.45 41.13 17.54
N ILE A 3 18.00 40.01 17.09
CA ILE A 3 18.27 38.84 17.93
C ILE A 3 19.74 38.97 18.32
N PHE A 4 20.03 39.09 19.61
CA PHE A 4 21.40 39.08 20.11
C PHE A 4 21.94 37.65 20.14
N GLU A 5 23.22 37.47 19.79
CA GLU A 5 23.88 36.17 19.89
C GLU A 5 24.17 35.80 21.35
N ARG A 6 24.34 34.49 21.61
CA ARG A 6 24.73 34.00 22.93
C ARG A 6 26.09 34.61 23.32
N PRO A 7 26.23 35.22 24.51
CA PRO A 7 27.52 35.72 24.99
C PRO A 7 28.58 34.62 25.00
N ASP A 8 29.84 35.01 24.78
CA ASP A 8 30.95 34.08 24.92
C ASP A 8 31.06 33.57 26.37
N GLU A 9 31.74 32.44 26.56
CA GLU A 9 31.77 31.76 27.86
C GLU A 9 32.78 32.34 28.84
N GLN A 10 33.35 33.50 28.51
CA GLN A 10 34.38 34.14 29.30
C GLN A 10 33.76 35.06 30.35
N VAL A 11 34.54 35.34 31.39
CA VAL A 11 34.19 36.31 32.43
C VAL A 11 35.25 37.40 32.40
N PHE A 12 34.83 38.65 32.23
CA PHE A 12 35.72 39.79 32.22
C PHE A 12 36.55 39.86 33.51
N ALA A 13 37.84 40.21 33.38
CA ALA A 13 38.80 40.25 34.48
C ALA A 13 38.90 38.95 35.33
N SER A 14 38.51 37.80 34.77
CA SER A 14 38.63 36.49 35.44
C SER A 14 40.07 36.08 35.74
N ASN A 15 41.03 36.52 34.92
CA ASN A 15 42.47 36.27 35.08
C ASN A 15 43.26 37.51 35.57
N ALA A 16 42.60 38.47 36.22
CA ALA A 16 43.24 39.68 36.73
C ALA A 16 44.29 39.36 37.81
N ARG A 17 45.41 40.08 37.80
CA ARG A 17 46.49 39.95 38.78
C ARG A 17 46.11 40.57 40.13
N PRO A 18 46.81 40.23 41.23
CA PRO A 18 46.61 40.91 42.50
C PRO A 18 46.73 42.43 42.35
N GLY A 19 45.69 43.16 42.77
CA GLY A 19 45.61 44.62 42.64
C GLY A 19 44.95 45.13 41.36
N GLU A 20 44.55 44.27 40.41
CA GLU A 20 43.80 44.69 39.20
C GLU A 20 42.27 44.56 39.36
N VAL A 21 41.79 43.91 40.43
CA VAL A 21 40.36 43.79 40.78
C VAL A 21 40.22 44.04 42.27
N GLU A 22 39.31 44.94 42.64
CA GLU A 22 39.01 45.28 44.04
C GLU A 22 37.50 45.36 44.24
N THR A 23 36.98 44.69 45.28
CA THR A 23 35.55 44.70 45.60
C THR A 23 35.02 46.13 45.71
N PHE A 24 33.91 46.40 45.03
CA PHE A 24 33.33 47.72 45.04
C PHE A 24 32.92 48.13 46.48
N PRO A 25 33.36 49.29 46.99
CA PRO A 25 33.27 49.62 48.43
C PRO A 25 31.85 49.65 49.00
N ASN A 26 30.86 50.10 48.23
CA ASN A 26 29.46 50.08 48.65
C ASN A 26 28.54 49.99 47.42
N ILE A 27 27.95 48.82 47.20
CA ILE A 27 27.12 48.52 46.03
C ILE A 27 25.84 49.36 46.02
N GLU A 28 25.17 49.53 47.16
CA GLU A 28 23.90 50.27 47.26
C GLU A 28 24.09 51.76 46.97
N ARG A 29 25.22 52.32 47.41
CA ARG A 29 25.56 53.72 47.16
C ARG A 29 26.07 53.96 45.73
N GLY A 30 26.51 52.91 45.04
CA GLY A 30 27.04 52.98 43.68
C GLY A 30 28.20 53.96 43.55
N TRP A 31 28.32 54.62 42.39
CA TRP A 31 29.40 55.58 42.11
C TRP A 31 29.41 56.82 43.01
N GLY A 32 28.40 57.02 43.87
CA GLY A 32 28.41 58.09 44.86
C GLY A 32 29.58 58.01 45.86
N VAL A 33 30.17 56.82 46.06
CA VAL A 33 31.36 56.63 46.91
C VAL A 33 32.61 57.30 46.35
N VAL A 34 32.66 57.49 45.03
CA VAL A 34 33.85 57.96 44.30
C VAL A 34 34.18 59.41 44.69
N PHE A 35 33.17 60.23 44.98
CA PHE A 35 33.38 61.63 45.39
C PHE A 35 34.09 61.77 46.74
N GLU A 36 33.89 60.81 47.66
CA GLU A 36 34.49 60.85 48.99
C GLU A 36 35.82 60.10 49.07
N GLN A 37 35.99 59.06 48.24
CA GLN A 37 37.14 58.15 48.35
C GLN A 37 38.21 58.39 47.29
N THR A 38 37.83 58.88 46.11
CA THR A 38 38.74 59.00 44.96
C THR A 38 38.53 60.29 44.17
N GLU A 39 38.04 61.35 44.84
CA GLU A 39 37.86 62.69 44.27
C GLU A 39 37.01 62.70 42.97
N GLY A 40 36.03 61.81 42.87
CA GLY A 40 35.15 61.70 41.71
C GLY A 40 35.72 60.93 40.52
N LYS A 41 36.88 60.26 40.68
CA LYS A 41 37.51 59.42 39.64
C LYS A 41 37.49 57.94 40.04
N PRO A 42 36.66 57.10 39.43
CA PRO A 42 36.62 55.69 39.82
C PRO A 42 37.88 54.95 39.34
N PRO A 43 38.58 54.20 40.22
CA PRO A 43 39.72 53.36 39.85
C PRO A 43 39.34 52.24 38.88
N MET A 44 40.33 51.72 38.14
CA MET A 44 40.14 50.65 37.15
C MET A 44 39.71 49.35 37.82
N GLU A 45 40.22 49.09 39.02
CA GLU A 45 39.98 47.91 39.84
C GLU A 45 38.50 47.76 40.19
N TRP A 46 37.83 48.89 40.44
CA TRP A 46 36.39 48.96 40.70
C TRP A 46 35.57 48.69 39.45
N PHE A 47 36.01 49.20 38.29
CA PHE A 47 35.39 48.85 37.01
C PHE A 47 35.52 47.35 36.73
N ASN A 48 36.72 46.80 36.89
CA ASN A 48 36.96 45.37 36.68
C ASN A 48 36.09 44.52 37.61
N ALA A 49 35.93 44.91 38.88
CA ALA A 49 35.05 44.20 39.81
C ALA A 49 33.57 44.27 39.45
N ILE A 50 33.06 45.43 38.99
CA ILE A 50 31.66 45.58 38.59
C ILE A 50 31.36 44.79 37.31
N PHE A 51 32.23 44.83 36.29
CA PHE A 51 32.04 44.05 35.07
C PHE A 51 32.15 42.55 35.34
N LYS A 52 33.14 42.13 36.13
CA LYS A 52 33.27 40.73 36.55
C LYS A 52 32.02 40.24 37.26
N ARG A 53 31.48 41.02 38.20
CA ARG A 53 30.23 40.70 38.91
C ARG A 53 29.04 40.53 37.95
N GLN A 54 28.93 41.37 36.92
CA GLN A 54 27.86 41.28 35.92
C GLN A 54 27.98 40.02 35.07
N ASP A 55 29.18 39.74 34.54
CA ASP A 55 29.43 38.54 33.74
C ASP A 55 29.20 37.27 34.54
N GLU A 56 29.64 37.22 35.80
CA GLU A 56 29.40 36.08 36.69
C GLU A 56 27.89 35.85 36.92
N ALA A 57 27.10 36.92 37.09
CA ALA A 57 25.64 36.81 37.23
C ALA A 57 24.98 36.30 35.95
N ILE A 58 25.42 36.76 34.77
CA ILE A 58 24.94 36.26 33.48
C ILE A 58 25.30 34.79 33.31
N ARG A 59 26.55 34.40 33.62
CA ARG A 59 27.02 33.00 33.55
C ARG A 59 26.25 32.10 34.51
N TYR A 60 25.95 32.57 35.72
CA TYR A 60 25.09 31.87 36.68
C TYR A 60 23.72 31.55 36.06
N LEU A 61 23.06 32.54 35.46
CA LEU A 61 21.76 32.34 34.81
C LEU A 61 21.85 31.48 33.54
N MET A 62 22.91 31.60 32.74
CA MET A 62 23.11 30.76 31.55
C MET A 62 23.31 29.28 31.90
N GLN A 63 23.94 28.98 33.03
CA GLN A 63 24.13 27.60 33.49
C GLN A 63 22.87 27.00 34.09
N ARG A 64 22.07 27.81 34.79
CA ARG A 64 20.95 27.34 35.61
C ARG A 64 19.58 27.55 34.98
N GLY A 65 19.45 28.47 34.04
CA GLY A 65 18.18 28.91 33.45
C GLY A 65 17.33 29.78 34.38
N LEU A 66 17.17 29.36 35.64
CA LEU A 66 16.38 30.04 36.68
C LEU A 66 17.20 30.24 37.97
N PRO A 67 16.97 31.34 38.70
CA PRO A 67 17.63 31.58 39.97
C PRO A 67 17.16 30.59 41.05
N GLU A 68 18.06 30.27 41.99
CA GLU A 68 17.70 29.53 43.20
C GLU A 68 16.76 30.33 44.10
N TRP A 69 15.88 29.63 44.81
CA TRP A 69 15.09 30.24 45.86
C TRP A 69 15.99 30.80 46.97
N SER A 70 15.63 31.98 47.47
CA SER A 70 16.33 32.74 48.50
C SER A 70 15.33 33.20 49.55
N ALA A 71 15.73 33.09 50.83
CA ALA A 71 14.93 33.56 51.95
C ALA A 71 14.77 35.10 51.97
N THR A 72 15.67 35.84 51.33
CA THR A 72 15.73 37.31 51.39
C THR A 72 15.10 38.00 50.18
N GLU A 73 14.74 37.25 49.14
CA GLU A 73 14.20 37.79 47.90
C GLU A 73 12.67 37.89 47.94
N GLU A 74 12.12 38.96 47.36
CA GLU A 74 10.68 39.12 47.20
C GLU A 74 10.23 38.52 45.87
N TYR A 75 9.25 37.62 45.92
CA TYR A 75 8.75 36.90 44.76
C TYR A 75 7.34 37.38 44.40
N PRO A 76 7.17 38.17 43.32
CA PRO A 76 5.84 38.52 42.83
C PRO A 76 5.13 37.29 42.24
N LYS A 77 3.80 37.35 42.18
CA LYS A 77 2.96 36.34 41.54
C LYS A 77 3.45 36.05 40.12
N GLY A 78 3.72 34.78 39.85
CA GLY A 78 4.24 34.28 38.58
C GLY A 78 5.76 34.20 38.48
N ALA A 79 6.51 34.63 39.50
CA ALA A 79 7.96 34.45 39.56
C ALA A 79 8.36 32.97 39.54
N PHE A 80 9.51 32.66 38.96
CA PHE A 80 10.05 31.31 38.86
C PHE A 80 11.36 31.16 39.62
N VAL A 81 11.51 30.03 40.32
CA VAL A 81 12.72 29.67 41.06
C VAL A 81 13.01 28.19 40.93
N GLN A 82 14.26 27.79 41.18
CA GLN A 82 14.62 26.41 41.42
C GLN A 82 14.82 26.14 42.92
N PHE A 83 14.38 24.96 43.38
CA PHE A 83 14.58 24.51 44.75
C PHE A 83 14.60 22.98 44.83
N LYS A 84 15.65 22.40 45.47
CA LYS A 84 15.88 20.94 45.58
C LYS A 84 15.63 20.19 44.26
N HIS A 85 16.21 20.69 43.17
CA HIS A 85 16.15 20.13 41.81
C HIS A 85 14.80 20.24 41.08
N LEU A 86 13.80 20.89 41.67
CA LEU A 86 12.52 21.17 41.04
C LEU A 86 12.38 22.66 40.72
N VAL A 87 11.50 22.98 39.78
CA VAL A 87 11.16 24.35 39.42
C VAL A 87 9.78 24.69 39.97
N TYR A 88 9.64 25.90 40.50
CA TYR A 88 8.41 26.38 41.12
C TYR A 88 8.02 27.73 40.55
N LYS A 89 6.71 27.97 40.49
CA LYS A 89 6.07 29.22 40.13
C LYS A 89 5.30 29.78 41.31
N ALA A 90 5.54 31.04 41.67
CA ALA A 90 4.78 31.71 42.72
C ALA A 90 3.31 31.91 42.30
N ILE A 91 2.36 31.50 43.13
CA ILE A 91 0.91 31.66 42.95
C ILE A 91 0.46 33.02 43.47
N ILE A 92 1.11 33.51 44.53
CA ILE A 92 0.90 34.81 45.16
C ILE A 92 2.25 35.45 45.51
N ASP A 93 2.23 36.76 45.75
CA ASP A 93 3.38 37.51 46.22
C ASP A 93 3.85 36.94 47.58
N ASN A 94 5.15 36.68 47.73
CA ASN A 94 5.70 36.13 48.97
C ASN A 94 7.19 36.44 49.15
N THR A 95 7.64 36.34 50.40
CA THR A 95 9.05 36.48 50.79
C THR A 95 9.32 35.44 51.87
N ASN A 96 10.50 34.79 51.82
CA ASN A 96 10.91 33.79 52.81
C ASN A 96 9.92 32.63 53.01
N LYS A 97 9.23 32.20 51.95
CA LYS A 97 8.36 31.02 51.96
C LYS A 97 8.96 29.92 51.09
N GLU A 98 9.48 28.87 51.72
CA GLU A 98 10.11 27.73 51.01
C GLU A 98 9.08 26.98 50.15
N PRO A 99 9.37 26.66 48.88
CA PRO A 99 8.38 26.06 47.97
C PRO A 99 7.78 24.72 48.44
N ILE A 100 8.59 23.82 48.98
CA ILE A 100 8.13 22.48 49.41
C ILE A 100 7.16 22.54 50.59
N GLN A 101 7.35 23.51 51.48
CA GLN A 101 6.56 23.65 52.71
C GLN A 101 5.29 24.48 52.51
N ASN A 102 5.21 25.27 51.43
CA ASN A 102 4.15 26.26 51.21
C ASN A 102 3.47 26.04 49.84
N LYS A 103 2.77 24.91 49.70
CA LYS A 103 2.13 24.45 48.44
C LYS A 103 0.92 25.31 48.00
N ASP A 104 0.38 26.11 48.90
CA ASP A 104 -0.63 27.13 48.64
C ASP A 104 -0.04 28.41 48.03
N ILE A 105 1.27 28.61 48.20
CA ILE A 105 2.02 29.77 47.71
C ILE A 105 2.78 29.43 46.43
N TRP A 106 3.26 28.20 46.30
CA TRP A 106 4.08 27.74 45.19
C TRP A 106 3.43 26.59 44.44
N SER A 107 3.41 26.70 43.11
CA SER A 107 3.06 25.60 42.21
C SER A 107 4.34 25.02 41.64
N GLU A 108 4.52 23.71 41.71
CA GLU A 108 5.54 23.01 40.91
C GLU A 108 5.27 23.30 39.42
N TRP A 109 6.35 23.52 38.67
CA TRP A 109 6.30 23.88 37.26
C TRP A 109 7.34 23.09 36.48
N GLY A 110 6.90 22.45 35.40
CA GLY A 110 7.69 21.45 34.70
C GLY A 110 7.33 20.05 35.20
N LEU A 111 7.40 19.08 34.30
CA LEU A 111 7.13 17.68 34.60
C LEU A 111 8.43 16.92 34.46
N GLU A 112 8.82 16.15 35.47
CA GLU A 112 9.81 15.10 35.25
C GLU A 112 9.19 14.02 34.34
N PRO A 113 9.91 13.41 33.39
CA PRO A 113 9.39 12.33 32.55
C PRO A 113 8.75 11.17 33.34
N ASN A 114 9.10 11.04 34.62
CA ASN A 114 8.63 10.02 35.54
C ASN A 114 7.30 10.38 36.22
N GLU A 115 6.80 11.61 36.06
CA GLU A 115 5.58 12.11 36.71
C GLU A 115 4.39 12.21 35.75
N VAL A 116 4.61 12.09 34.43
CA VAL A 116 3.56 12.26 33.41
C VAL A 116 2.82 10.95 33.10
N LEU A 117 3.31 9.83 33.59
CA LEU A 117 2.70 8.52 33.39
C LEU A 117 2.64 7.81 34.75
N LEU A 118 1.51 7.16 35.05
CA LEU A 118 1.39 6.22 36.16
C LEU A 118 2.61 5.28 36.13
N THR A 119 3.60 5.53 36.99
CA THR A 119 4.76 4.65 37.08
C THR A 119 4.30 3.33 37.68
N LYS A 120 5.03 2.24 37.42
CA LYS A 120 4.72 0.92 38.03
C LYS A 120 4.65 0.99 39.57
N ASN A 121 5.34 1.95 40.18
CA ASN A 121 5.31 2.18 41.63
C ASN A 121 3.96 2.74 42.08
N ASN A 122 3.43 3.76 41.39
CA ASN A 122 2.12 4.36 41.71
C ASN A 122 0.99 3.32 41.65
N LEU A 123 1.03 2.40 40.68
CA LEU A 123 0.05 1.32 40.56
C LEU A 123 0.17 0.30 41.71
N LYS A 124 1.40 0.01 42.16
CA LYS A 124 1.65 -0.91 43.27
C LYS A 124 1.22 -0.30 44.61
N GLU A 125 1.48 0.99 44.81
CA GLU A 125 1.06 1.73 46.01
C GLU A 125 -0.47 1.81 46.11
N ILE A 126 -1.17 2.07 45.00
CA ILE A 126 -2.64 2.04 44.94
C ILE A 126 -3.15 0.62 45.26
N GLN A 127 -2.49 -0.42 44.76
CA GLN A 127 -2.86 -1.80 45.06
C GLN A 127 -2.67 -2.15 46.54
N GLU A 128 -1.54 -1.74 47.13
CA GLU A 128 -1.22 -1.93 48.55
C GLU A 128 -2.14 -1.13 49.48
N SER A 129 -2.70 -0.01 49.01
CA SER A 129 -3.62 0.86 49.77
C SER A 129 -5.05 0.31 49.91
N GLY A 130 -5.38 -0.79 49.23
CA GLY A 130 -6.65 -1.49 49.38
C GLY A 130 -7.74 -1.11 48.36
N GLU A 131 -8.89 -1.77 48.47
CA GLU A 131 -9.95 -1.74 47.44
C GLU A 131 -10.58 -0.37 47.22
N GLU A 132 -10.75 0.44 48.28
CA GLU A 132 -11.33 1.78 48.15
C GLU A 132 -10.40 2.73 47.38
N ALA A 133 -9.09 2.69 47.63
CA ALA A 133 -8.12 3.49 46.88
C ALA A 133 -8.09 3.10 45.39
N GLN A 134 -8.22 1.80 45.10
CA GLN A 134 -8.34 1.31 43.72
C GLN A 134 -9.64 1.79 43.04
N LYS A 135 -10.75 1.80 43.77
CA LYS A 135 -12.06 2.25 43.27
C LYS A 135 -12.08 3.74 42.95
N GLU A 136 -11.52 4.56 43.85
CA GLU A 136 -11.38 6.01 43.66
C GLU A 136 -10.45 6.33 42.48
N ALA A 137 -9.31 5.64 42.38
CA ALA A 137 -8.39 5.80 41.25
C ALA A 137 -9.05 5.47 39.91
N ARG A 138 -9.85 4.40 39.84
CA ARG A 138 -10.62 4.03 38.64
C ARG A 138 -11.66 5.10 38.28
N ALA A 139 -12.38 5.62 39.26
CA ALA A 139 -13.37 6.68 39.05
C ALA A 139 -12.72 7.95 38.48
N ASN A 140 -11.56 8.36 39.00
CA ASN A 140 -10.85 9.56 38.56
C ASN A 140 -10.37 9.50 37.10
N ILE A 141 -10.06 8.31 36.58
CA ILE A 141 -9.67 8.12 35.17
C ILE A 141 -10.85 7.74 34.26
N GLY A 142 -12.07 7.71 34.79
CA GLY A 142 -13.26 7.24 34.06
C GLY A 142 -13.19 5.77 33.65
N ALA A 143 -12.35 4.97 34.33
CA ALA A 143 -12.28 3.53 34.12
C ALA A 143 -13.45 2.88 34.83
N ILE A 144 -14.32 2.26 34.04
CA ILE A 144 -15.50 1.54 34.51
C ILE A 144 -15.03 0.15 34.99
N SER A 145 -15.59 -0.35 36.10
CA SER A 145 -15.26 -1.72 36.53
C SER A 145 -15.70 -2.73 35.47
N LYS A 146 -15.07 -3.91 35.40
CA LYS A 146 -15.47 -4.94 34.42
C LYS A 146 -16.93 -5.35 34.60
N GLU A 147 -17.43 -5.26 35.83
CA GLU A 147 -18.81 -5.55 36.24
C GLU A 147 -19.81 -4.46 35.81
N GLU A 148 -19.34 -3.22 35.61
CA GLU A 148 -20.13 -2.05 35.21
C GLU A 148 -20.09 -1.78 33.70
N ILE A 149 -19.28 -2.51 32.93
CA ILE A 149 -19.37 -2.47 31.46
C ILE A 149 -20.81 -2.87 31.10
N PRO A 150 -21.59 -2.01 30.41
CA PRO A 150 -22.95 -2.35 30.03
C PRO A 150 -22.90 -3.65 29.25
N LYS A 151 -23.46 -4.71 29.82
CA LYS A 151 -23.64 -5.98 29.10
C LYS A 151 -24.45 -5.62 27.87
N VAL A 152 -23.87 -5.87 26.70
CA VAL A 152 -24.58 -5.71 25.44
C VAL A 152 -25.89 -6.48 25.59
N ASP A 153 -27.01 -5.78 25.43
CA ASP A 153 -28.31 -6.41 25.44
C ASP A 153 -28.37 -7.35 24.22
N ILE A 154 -28.15 -8.64 24.49
CA ILE A 154 -28.20 -9.67 23.48
C ILE A 154 -29.64 -10.15 23.21
N THR A 155 -30.65 -9.55 23.84
CA THR A 155 -32.07 -9.88 23.58
C THR A 155 -32.46 -9.39 22.18
N GLY A 156 -32.17 -10.22 21.18
CA GLY A 156 -32.31 -9.89 19.76
C GLY A 156 -31.19 -10.46 18.89
N PHE A 157 -30.04 -10.80 19.49
CA PHE A 157 -29.05 -11.64 18.83
C PHE A 157 -29.54 -13.09 18.80
N VAL A 158 -28.98 -13.88 17.89
CA VAL A 158 -29.40 -15.26 17.64
C VAL A 158 -29.38 -16.05 18.97
N PRO A 159 -30.55 -16.49 19.49
CA PRO A 159 -30.59 -17.23 20.75
C PRO A 159 -29.84 -18.55 20.61
N ILE A 160 -29.08 -18.97 21.63
CA ILE A 160 -28.41 -20.27 21.66
C ILE A 160 -29.39 -21.46 21.57
N THR A 161 -30.68 -21.21 21.85
CA THR A 161 -31.78 -22.18 21.68
C THR A 161 -32.26 -22.31 20.23
N ARG A 162 -31.87 -21.39 19.33
CA ARG A 162 -32.21 -21.48 17.91
C ARG A 162 -31.47 -22.67 17.30
N LYS A 163 -32.14 -23.36 16.38
CA LYS A 163 -31.58 -24.50 15.66
C LYS A 163 -31.43 -24.21 14.18
N ILE A 164 -30.35 -24.70 13.58
CA ILE A 164 -30.18 -24.83 12.12
C ILE A 164 -30.06 -26.32 11.84
N ASN A 165 -30.94 -26.86 10.99
CA ASN A 165 -30.98 -28.30 10.66
C ASN A 165 -31.01 -29.22 11.90
N GLY A 166 -31.70 -28.79 12.96
CA GLY A 166 -31.86 -29.55 14.21
C GLY A 166 -30.72 -29.40 15.23
N LEU A 167 -29.62 -28.74 14.87
CA LEU A 167 -28.46 -28.48 15.73
C LEU A 167 -28.61 -27.13 16.43
N ALA A 168 -28.37 -27.09 17.74
CA ALA A 168 -28.38 -25.85 18.52
C ALA A 168 -27.14 -24.99 18.21
N LEU A 169 -27.27 -23.68 18.45
CA LEU A 169 -26.22 -22.68 18.20
C LEU A 169 -25.48 -22.31 19.50
N ASP A 170 -25.38 -23.25 20.43
CA ASP A 170 -24.72 -23.12 21.74
C ASP A 170 -23.23 -23.51 21.72
N GLU A 171 -22.76 -24.18 20.66
CA GLU A 171 -21.37 -24.55 20.43
C GLU A 171 -20.98 -24.50 18.95
N ASP A 172 -19.68 -24.70 18.65
CA ASP A 172 -19.17 -24.77 17.28
C ASP A 172 -19.77 -25.98 16.54
N ILE A 173 -20.46 -25.72 15.42
CA ILE A 173 -21.01 -26.78 14.59
C ILE A 173 -19.93 -27.30 13.63
N GLY A 174 -19.48 -28.54 13.85
CA GLY A 174 -18.66 -29.26 12.91
C GLY A 174 -19.39 -29.46 11.58
N LEU A 175 -18.88 -28.87 10.49
CA LEU A 175 -19.49 -29.01 9.17
C LEU A 175 -19.28 -30.44 8.65
N THR A 176 -20.36 -31.22 8.59
CA THR A 176 -20.38 -32.50 7.88
C THR A 176 -21.20 -32.37 6.59
N PRO A 177 -20.92 -33.17 5.54
CA PRO A 177 -21.71 -33.14 4.32
C PRO A 177 -23.22 -33.29 4.58
N GLN A 178 -23.61 -34.11 5.56
CA GLN A 178 -25.00 -34.30 5.97
C GLN A 178 -25.64 -33.00 6.50
N ILE A 179 -24.90 -32.19 7.26
CA ILE A 179 -25.39 -30.94 7.86
C ILE A 179 -25.64 -29.86 6.79
N ILE A 180 -24.81 -29.82 5.74
CA ILE A 180 -24.91 -28.82 4.67
C ILE A 180 -25.60 -29.35 3.40
N ALA A 181 -26.21 -30.54 3.47
CA ALA A 181 -26.77 -31.26 2.33
C ALA A 181 -25.79 -31.44 1.15
N ALA A 182 -24.49 -31.46 1.44
CA ALA A 182 -23.45 -31.79 0.48
C ALA A 182 -23.31 -33.31 0.34
N ALA A 183 -22.80 -33.74 -0.81
CA ALA A 183 -22.56 -35.14 -1.07
C ALA A 183 -21.43 -35.68 -0.16
N PRO A 184 -21.55 -36.90 0.40
CA PRO A 184 -20.54 -37.49 1.28
C PRO A 184 -19.21 -37.67 0.54
N ALA A 185 -18.09 -37.75 1.27
CA ALA A 185 -16.74 -37.82 0.66
C ALA A 185 -16.55 -38.98 -0.33
N ALA A 186 -17.35 -40.04 -0.24
CA ALA A 186 -17.33 -41.19 -1.14
C ALA A 186 -18.33 -41.09 -2.32
N HIS A 187 -18.95 -39.92 -2.54
CA HIS A 187 -19.85 -39.76 -3.69
C HIS A 187 -19.06 -39.85 -5.00
N THR A 188 -19.65 -40.52 -5.98
CA THR A 188 -19.09 -40.61 -7.34
C THR A 188 -20.12 -40.04 -8.32
N HIS A 189 -19.63 -39.32 -9.32
CA HIS A 189 -20.42 -38.89 -10.46
C HIS A 189 -20.22 -39.87 -11.62
N HIS A 190 -21.30 -40.24 -12.29
CA HIS A 190 -21.22 -40.98 -13.54
C HIS A 190 -21.07 -40.00 -14.71
N MET A 191 -20.44 -40.44 -15.80
CA MET A 191 -20.26 -39.63 -17.00
C MET A 191 -21.58 -39.17 -17.63
N ARG A 192 -22.68 -39.91 -17.39
CA ARG A 192 -24.05 -39.53 -17.77
C ARG A 192 -24.59 -38.31 -17.01
N ASP A 193 -23.94 -37.89 -15.94
CA ASP A 193 -24.35 -36.75 -15.12
C ASP A 193 -23.81 -35.41 -15.67
N ILE A 194 -23.05 -35.44 -16.79
CA ILE A 194 -22.48 -34.27 -17.50
C ILE A 194 -23.25 -34.04 -18.82
N ASP A 195 -24.56 -33.78 -18.76
CA ASP A 195 -25.46 -33.65 -19.94
C ASP A 195 -25.18 -32.41 -20.84
N GLY A 196 -24.18 -31.57 -20.50
CA GLY A 196 -23.87 -30.34 -21.22
C GLY A 196 -22.84 -30.46 -22.35
N LEU A 197 -21.79 -31.27 -22.18
CA LEU A 197 -20.65 -31.31 -23.11
C LEU A 197 -20.89 -32.22 -24.32
N THR A 198 -21.61 -33.33 -24.12
CA THR A 198 -21.83 -34.34 -25.17
C THR A 198 -22.63 -33.78 -26.36
N LYS A 199 -23.65 -32.97 -26.09
CA LYS A 199 -24.48 -32.32 -27.14
C LYS A 199 -23.72 -31.24 -27.93
N GLN A 200 -22.73 -30.60 -27.31
CA GLN A 200 -21.93 -29.56 -27.98
C GLN A 200 -20.95 -30.16 -28.99
N LEU A 201 -20.40 -31.36 -28.73
CA LEU A 201 -19.48 -32.04 -29.66
C LEU A 201 -20.19 -32.49 -30.96
N GLU A 202 -21.38 -33.08 -30.87
CA GLU A 202 -22.13 -33.57 -32.05
C GLU A 202 -22.48 -32.45 -33.05
N GLY A 203 -22.67 -31.22 -32.58
CA GLY A 203 -22.96 -30.06 -33.43
C GLY A 203 -21.73 -29.58 -34.22
N ILE A 204 -20.53 -29.68 -33.65
CA ILE A 204 -19.28 -29.21 -34.28
C ILE A 204 -18.85 -30.16 -35.40
N GLU A 205 -19.03 -31.47 -35.23
CA GLU A 205 -18.68 -32.46 -36.25
C GLU A 205 -19.47 -32.31 -37.55
N ASN A 206 -20.70 -31.78 -37.50
CA ASN A 206 -21.51 -31.55 -38.69
C ASN A 206 -21.20 -30.22 -39.41
N LEU A 207 -20.59 -29.25 -38.72
CA LEU A 207 -20.20 -27.94 -39.28
C LEU A 207 -18.88 -27.99 -40.07
N LEU A 208 -18.08 -29.05 -39.89
CA LEU A 208 -16.75 -29.21 -40.48
C LEU A 208 -16.66 -30.25 -41.61
N LYS A 209 -17.80 -30.83 -42.04
CA LYS A 209 -17.82 -31.86 -43.09
C LYS A 209 -17.67 -31.25 -44.47
N TYR A 210 -16.54 -31.51 -45.10
CA TYR A 210 -16.35 -31.34 -46.54
C TYR A 210 -16.82 -32.60 -47.28
N GLU A 211 -17.32 -32.43 -48.51
CA GLU A 211 -17.64 -33.53 -49.42
C GLU A 211 -16.43 -33.77 -50.33
N ALA A 212 -16.00 -35.01 -50.51
CA ALA A 212 -14.84 -35.30 -51.35
C ALA A 212 -14.96 -36.64 -52.08
N LEU A 213 -14.45 -36.65 -53.31
CA LEU A 213 -14.10 -37.84 -54.07
C LEU A 213 -12.58 -37.83 -54.25
N LEU A 214 -11.87 -38.66 -53.48
CA LEU A 214 -10.40 -38.70 -53.43
C LEU A 214 -9.82 -39.77 -54.36
N GLU A 215 -10.21 -39.69 -55.63
CA GLU A 215 -9.73 -40.57 -56.70
C GLU A 215 -8.76 -39.82 -57.63
N PRO A 216 -8.02 -40.51 -58.54
CA PRO A 216 -7.14 -39.86 -59.51
C PRO A 216 -7.82 -38.77 -60.34
N GLU A 217 -9.14 -38.89 -60.53
CA GLU A 217 -10.02 -37.83 -60.99
C GLU A 217 -11.10 -37.60 -59.93
N GLY A 218 -11.15 -36.39 -59.37
CA GLY A 218 -11.83 -36.18 -58.11
C GLY A 218 -12.13 -34.72 -57.80
N TYR A 219 -12.69 -34.52 -56.60
CA TYR A 219 -12.99 -33.18 -56.09
C TYR A 219 -13.02 -33.13 -54.56
N ILE A 220 -12.92 -31.91 -54.04
CA ILE A 220 -13.25 -31.56 -52.66
C ILE A 220 -14.13 -30.32 -52.69
N THR A 221 -15.29 -30.38 -52.04
CA THR A 221 -16.19 -29.25 -51.78
C THR A 221 -16.18 -28.95 -50.29
N PHE A 222 -15.75 -27.74 -49.94
CA PHE A 222 -15.73 -27.26 -48.57
C PHE A 222 -17.13 -26.79 -48.13
N PRO A 223 -17.42 -26.72 -46.81
CA PRO A 223 -18.72 -26.28 -46.29
C PRO A 223 -19.20 -24.91 -46.79
N ASN A 224 -18.27 -24.03 -47.18
CA ASN A 224 -18.57 -22.71 -47.74
C ASN A 224 -18.95 -22.74 -49.24
N GLY A 225 -19.03 -23.93 -49.86
CA GLY A 225 -19.34 -24.13 -51.27
C GLY A 225 -18.13 -24.06 -52.21
N PHE A 226 -16.97 -23.59 -51.74
CA PHE A 226 -15.75 -23.58 -52.54
C PHE A 226 -15.37 -25.01 -52.93
N THR A 227 -15.11 -25.22 -54.21
CA THR A 227 -14.84 -26.55 -54.77
C THR A 227 -13.54 -26.54 -55.57
N LEU A 228 -12.73 -27.55 -55.33
CA LEU A 228 -11.53 -27.88 -56.09
C LEU A 228 -11.77 -29.20 -56.82
N GLN A 229 -11.50 -29.26 -58.12
CA GLN A 229 -11.65 -30.48 -58.92
C GLN A 229 -10.42 -30.74 -59.76
N TRP A 230 -10.10 -31.99 -60.00
CA TRP A 230 -8.97 -32.39 -60.85
C TRP A 230 -9.29 -33.63 -61.67
N GLY A 231 -8.62 -33.80 -62.80
CA GLY A 231 -8.74 -34.99 -63.62
C GLY A 231 -7.69 -35.04 -64.72
N ILE A 232 -7.79 -36.04 -65.59
CA ILE A 232 -6.84 -36.24 -66.70
C ILE A 232 -7.63 -36.48 -67.99
N ASN A 233 -7.35 -35.67 -69.01
CA ASN A 233 -7.90 -35.90 -70.34
C ASN A 233 -6.90 -36.71 -71.18
N TYR A 234 -7.34 -37.88 -71.66
CA TYR A 234 -6.53 -38.80 -72.46
C TYR A 234 -6.78 -38.69 -73.98
N ASP A 235 -7.81 -37.96 -74.40
CA ASP A 235 -8.29 -37.96 -75.80
C ASP A 235 -7.49 -37.00 -76.70
N GLN A 236 -7.06 -37.48 -77.88
CA GLN A 236 -6.27 -36.73 -78.89
C GLN A 236 -6.56 -37.24 -80.32
N PRO A 237 -6.46 -36.42 -81.40
CA PRO A 237 -6.49 -34.95 -81.46
C PRO A 237 -7.92 -34.40 -81.36
N ASN A 238 -8.04 -33.08 -81.12
CA ASN A 238 -9.21 -32.20 -81.29
C ASN A 238 -9.78 -31.65 -79.98
N VAL A 239 -10.65 -30.64 -80.12
CA VAL A 239 -11.31 -29.97 -79.00
C VAL A 239 -12.18 -30.96 -78.24
N ASN A 240 -11.84 -31.23 -76.99
CA ASN A 240 -12.59 -32.11 -76.11
C ASN A 240 -13.35 -31.30 -75.07
N GLU A 241 -14.64 -31.57 -74.93
CA GLU A 241 -15.45 -31.06 -73.84
C GLU A 241 -15.25 -31.96 -72.62
N VAL A 242 -14.75 -31.38 -71.52
CA VAL A 242 -14.55 -32.06 -70.25
C VAL A 242 -15.64 -31.62 -69.29
N THR A 243 -16.37 -32.59 -68.74
CA THR A 243 -17.39 -32.35 -67.71
C THR A 243 -16.72 -32.45 -66.34
N PHE A 244 -16.99 -31.48 -65.47
CA PHE A 244 -16.53 -31.53 -64.09
C PHE A 244 -17.22 -32.67 -63.33
N HIS A 245 -16.52 -33.30 -62.38
CA HIS A 245 -17.08 -34.37 -61.54
C HIS A 245 -18.34 -33.91 -60.81
N LYS A 246 -18.37 -32.63 -60.41
CA LYS A 246 -19.50 -31.95 -59.82
C LYS A 246 -19.66 -30.59 -60.48
N PRO A 247 -20.86 -30.15 -60.90
CA PRO A 247 -21.04 -28.76 -61.30
C PRO A 247 -20.70 -27.81 -60.13
N PHE A 248 -19.95 -26.75 -60.39
CA PHE A 248 -19.81 -25.64 -59.45
C PHE A 248 -21.19 -25.03 -59.18
N ASN A 249 -21.49 -24.61 -57.94
CA ASN A 249 -22.85 -24.16 -57.60
C ASN A 249 -23.20 -22.84 -58.29
N ARG A 250 -22.21 -22.01 -58.64
CA ARG A 250 -22.41 -20.71 -59.28
C ARG A 250 -21.43 -20.40 -60.41
N GLU A 251 -20.13 -20.61 -60.22
CA GLU A 251 -19.14 -20.31 -61.28
C GLU A 251 -17.81 -21.07 -61.15
N CYS A 252 -17.19 -21.35 -62.29
CA CYS A 252 -15.81 -21.80 -62.40
C CYS A 252 -14.90 -20.57 -62.58
N PHE A 253 -14.00 -20.31 -61.65
CA PHE A 253 -13.08 -19.18 -61.72
C PHE A 253 -11.93 -19.41 -62.68
N VAL A 254 -11.35 -20.61 -62.64
CA VAL A 254 -10.14 -20.93 -63.37
C VAL A 254 -10.05 -22.43 -63.64
N VAL A 255 -9.52 -22.74 -64.82
CA VAL A 255 -9.04 -24.09 -65.15
C VAL A 255 -7.58 -23.99 -65.55
N MET A 256 -6.73 -24.72 -64.85
CA MET A 256 -5.30 -24.83 -65.11
C MET A 256 -5.03 -26.17 -65.76
N LEU A 257 -4.18 -26.16 -66.79
CA LEU A 257 -3.78 -27.36 -67.53
C LEU A 257 -2.29 -27.59 -67.39
N THR A 258 -1.89 -28.85 -67.29
CA THR A 258 -0.49 -29.28 -67.37
C THR A 258 -0.39 -30.61 -68.11
N ILE A 259 0.76 -30.89 -68.70
CA ILE A 259 1.01 -32.14 -69.40
C ILE A 259 1.15 -33.26 -68.36
N ALA A 260 0.37 -34.33 -68.50
CA ALA A 260 0.36 -35.50 -67.61
C ALA A 260 1.37 -36.55 -68.09
N SER A 261 2.66 -36.18 -68.18
CA SER A 261 3.73 -37.07 -68.64
C SER A 261 4.92 -37.06 -67.68
N PRO A 262 5.41 -38.23 -67.21
CA PRO A 262 6.47 -38.31 -66.20
C PRO A 262 7.90 -38.11 -66.75
N GLN A 263 8.08 -37.84 -68.04
CA GLN A 263 9.40 -37.69 -68.69
C GLN A 263 9.63 -36.26 -69.17
N SER A 264 10.90 -35.84 -69.26
CA SER A 264 11.35 -34.51 -69.74
C SER A 264 11.09 -34.23 -71.22
N SER A 265 10.08 -34.87 -71.81
CA SER A 265 9.70 -34.66 -73.20
C SER A 265 8.82 -33.41 -73.28
N LYS A 266 9.26 -32.47 -74.11
CA LYS A 266 8.62 -31.18 -74.36
C LYS A 266 7.18 -31.38 -74.87
N SER A 267 6.32 -30.40 -74.62
CA SER A 267 5.05 -30.31 -75.36
C SER A 267 5.37 -30.13 -76.83
N ASP A 268 4.75 -30.92 -77.68
CA ASP A 268 4.88 -30.74 -79.12
C ASP A 268 3.88 -29.68 -79.62
N ALA A 269 2.90 -29.27 -78.79
CA ALA A 269 1.93 -28.23 -79.11
C ALA A 269 1.42 -27.42 -77.89
N ASN A 270 0.58 -26.41 -78.17
CA ASN A 270 -0.04 -25.59 -77.13
C ASN A 270 -1.27 -26.28 -76.53
N ILE A 271 -1.36 -26.29 -75.20
CA ILE A 271 -2.57 -26.66 -74.46
C ILE A 271 -3.28 -25.41 -73.96
N ARG A 272 -4.61 -25.36 -74.06
CA ARG A 272 -5.41 -24.28 -73.46
C ARG A 272 -6.80 -24.75 -73.04
N ALA A 273 -7.25 -24.24 -71.90
CA ALA A 273 -8.63 -24.33 -71.47
C ALA A 273 -9.39 -23.09 -71.92
N TYR A 274 -10.63 -23.26 -72.38
CA TYR A 274 -11.51 -22.16 -72.78
C TYR A 274 -12.98 -22.58 -72.68
N ASN A 275 -13.89 -21.60 -72.76
CA ASN A 275 -15.35 -21.81 -72.67
C ASN A 275 -15.79 -22.61 -71.43
N TYR A 276 -15.17 -22.39 -70.27
CA TYR A 276 -15.62 -23.02 -69.03
C TYR A 276 -16.92 -22.37 -68.52
N THR A 277 -17.80 -23.23 -68.04
CA THR A 277 -19.09 -22.93 -67.39
C THR A 277 -19.10 -23.59 -66.00
N VAL A 278 -20.23 -23.58 -65.31
CA VAL A 278 -20.35 -24.29 -64.01
C VAL A 278 -20.15 -25.79 -64.11
N GLY A 279 -20.52 -26.43 -65.23
CA GLY A 279 -20.52 -27.88 -65.35
C GLY A 279 -19.40 -28.48 -66.19
N LYS A 280 -18.73 -27.66 -67.00
CA LYS A 280 -17.84 -28.16 -68.05
C LYS A 280 -16.92 -27.09 -68.61
N PHE A 281 -15.92 -27.52 -69.37
CA PHE A 281 -15.01 -26.65 -70.13
C PHE A 281 -14.46 -27.37 -71.36
N ASN A 282 -13.88 -26.61 -72.29
CA ASN A 282 -13.23 -27.18 -73.46
C ASN A 282 -11.71 -27.16 -73.30
N ILE A 283 -11.07 -28.28 -73.64
CA ILE A 283 -9.62 -28.38 -73.80
C ILE A 283 -9.30 -28.38 -75.29
N PHE A 284 -8.35 -27.54 -75.68
CA PHE A 284 -7.67 -27.71 -76.96
C PHE A 284 -6.31 -28.38 -76.73
N SER A 285 -6.06 -29.42 -77.50
CA SER A 285 -4.79 -30.13 -77.61
C SER A 285 -4.55 -30.54 -79.07
N ALA A 286 -3.34 -30.35 -79.58
CA ALA A 286 -3.04 -30.65 -80.98
C ALA A 286 -2.80 -32.15 -81.23
N ALA A 287 -2.76 -32.54 -82.50
CA ALA A 287 -2.55 -33.94 -82.87
C ALA A 287 -1.23 -34.50 -82.32
N ASN A 288 -1.32 -35.68 -81.69
CA ASN A 288 -0.24 -36.42 -81.04
C ASN A 288 0.32 -35.79 -79.75
N GLU A 289 -0.36 -34.80 -79.16
CA GLU A 289 0.01 -34.30 -77.83
C GLU A 289 -0.28 -35.35 -76.74
N LYS A 290 0.37 -35.21 -75.58
CA LYS A 290 0.24 -36.15 -74.47
C LYS A 290 -1.04 -35.90 -73.65
N PRO A 291 -1.47 -36.84 -72.79
CA PRO A 291 -2.58 -36.62 -71.88
C PRO A 291 -2.38 -35.34 -71.04
N VAL A 292 -3.47 -34.64 -70.75
CA VAL A 292 -3.46 -33.34 -70.07
C VAL A 292 -4.14 -33.47 -68.71
N SER A 293 -3.40 -33.21 -67.64
CA SER A 293 -3.99 -33.06 -66.31
C SER A 293 -4.61 -31.67 -66.21
N TRP A 294 -5.78 -31.61 -65.60
CA TRP A 294 -6.47 -30.35 -65.36
C TRP A 294 -6.83 -30.21 -63.89
N LEU A 295 -6.85 -28.96 -63.43
CA LEU A 295 -7.32 -28.58 -62.11
C LEU A 295 -8.22 -27.36 -62.25
N ALA A 296 -9.42 -27.44 -61.68
CA ALA A 296 -10.43 -26.40 -61.75
C ALA A 296 -10.86 -25.96 -60.36
N VAL A 297 -11.13 -24.66 -60.22
CA VAL A 297 -11.53 -24.04 -58.97
C VAL A 297 -12.75 -23.17 -59.20
N GLY A 298 -13.72 -23.25 -58.30
CA GLY A 298 -14.95 -22.47 -58.37
C GLY A 298 -15.76 -22.57 -57.08
N PHE A 299 -16.98 -22.05 -57.12
CA PHE A 299 -17.97 -22.24 -56.04
C PHE A 299 -19.34 -22.49 -56.61
#